data_AF-A0A7X6YU33-F1
#
_entry.id   AF-A0A7X6YU33-F1
#
_cell.length_a   1.000
_cell.length_b   1.000
_cell.length_c   1.000
_cell.angle_alpha   90.00
_cell.angle_beta   90.00
_cell.angle_gamma   90.00
#
_symmetry.space_group_name_H-M   'P 1'
#
loop_
_entity.id
_entity.type
_entity.pdbx_description
1 polymer ?
#
loop_
_entity_poly.entity_id
_entity_poly.type
_entity_poly.pdbx_seq_one_letter_code
_entity_poly.pdbx_strand_id
1 'polypeptide(L)'
;LLPALPTPIPMRYGLANVAVMAALLYLSYGSAACVTVGKSLYVFLTRGLLAGLTSLTGSVLSLLAMIVLLKLSRKKLPLLILSVTGALFHNLGQFLIFLLISEVPVSWNYLVALLLILAVVTGTLSSLILKAAQRPLESWLKHSSHILLAVFLLPLMLFSFSCAPADQKPKKQEALFTQYLDTVSRLLVYTDDEEQFEEWHDILEQRLQEFDQKFNIFDADSGEVNSLKDLNEQAGIAPVALDEETMNLLQLGIDAAELTKGRVNIMLGAVTSLWHEARQYSLAHPDHARIPADDLLKEAAAHCDINDLLLDHAAGTAYIKDPQASVDVGAIAKGYALDLLIQDLKQAGAENFLLDLGGNIYAGGQNNFKNSKWKVGVKNPDPEQENGIIEVLSVQDMTVTTSGSYERTYNYEGVAYHHIIDPLTLCPGNIYSSVTVISPDGSLGDTLSTALFLTPADEIDSFLSSFEQVEALFVTVNDEMISSDGLDIYLTEP
;
A
#
# COMPACT_ATOMS: atom_id res chain seq x y z
N LEU A 1 30.79 -2.30 2.40
CA LEU A 1 29.48 -2.27 3.11
C LEU A 1 29.30 -3.61 3.79
N LEU A 2 29.26 -3.65 5.12
CA LEU A 2 28.84 -4.88 5.82
C LEU A 2 27.38 -5.16 5.44
N PRO A 3 26.98 -6.42 5.20
CA PRO A 3 25.57 -6.73 4.96
C PRO A 3 24.72 -6.22 6.13
N ALA A 4 23.54 -5.71 5.81
CA ALA A 4 22.61 -5.21 6.81
C ALA A 4 22.32 -6.30 7.86
N LEU A 5 22.32 -5.90 9.14
CA LEU A 5 21.89 -6.76 10.24
C LEU A 5 20.48 -7.27 9.92
N PRO A 6 20.23 -8.59 9.92
CA PRO A 6 18.86 -9.06 9.91
C PRO A 6 18.16 -8.49 11.15
N THR A 7 17.19 -7.62 10.96
CA THR A 7 16.35 -7.12 12.05
C THR A 7 14.96 -7.72 11.90
N PRO A 8 14.39 -8.30 12.98
CA PRO A 8 14.96 -8.43 14.32
C PRO A 8 15.76 -9.73 14.50
N ILE A 9 17.05 -9.65 14.85
CA ILE A 9 17.74 -10.77 15.52
C ILE A 9 17.16 -10.87 16.94
N PRO A 10 16.56 -12.01 17.35
CA PRO A 10 15.92 -12.15 18.65
C PRO A 10 16.94 -12.42 19.78
N MET A 11 18.09 -11.73 19.78
CA MET A 11 19.08 -11.85 20.84
C MET A 11 18.82 -10.84 21.94
N ARG A 12 18.27 -11.31 23.05
CA ARG A 12 17.94 -10.49 24.22
C ARG A 12 19.16 -10.32 25.13
N TYR A 13 19.25 -9.18 25.81
CA TYR A 13 20.26 -8.98 26.85
C TYR A 13 20.04 -9.99 27.99
N GLY A 14 20.91 -10.99 28.07
CA GLY A 14 20.82 -12.17 28.95
C GLY A 14 20.96 -11.90 30.47
N LEU A 15 20.45 -10.77 30.96
CA LEU A 15 20.44 -10.41 32.39
C LEU A 15 19.70 -11.43 33.26
N ALA A 16 18.78 -12.18 32.67
CA ALA A 16 18.04 -13.23 33.36
C ALA A 16 18.91 -14.44 33.78
N ASN A 17 20.20 -14.46 33.45
CA ASN A 17 21.16 -15.45 33.97
C ASN A 17 21.76 -15.06 35.32
N VAL A 18 21.58 -13.83 35.81
CA VAL A 18 22.04 -13.43 37.15
C VAL A 18 21.40 -14.31 38.22
N ALA A 19 20.10 -14.61 38.10
CA ALA A 19 19.37 -15.49 39.01
C ALA A 19 19.90 -16.92 39.00
N VAL A 20 20.14 -17.48 37.82
CA VAL A 20 20.66 -18.85 37.64
C VAL A 20 22.09 -18.94 38.19
N MET A 21 22.93 -17.94 37.91
CA MET A 21 24.31 -17.85 38.39
C MET A 21 24.36 -17.67 39.91
N ALA A 22 23.48 -16.86 40.49
CA ALA A 22 23.34 -16.71 41.94
C ALA A 22 22.95 -18.04 42.61
N ALA A 23 21.94 -18.73 42.08
CA ALA A 23 21.53 -20.04 42.58
C ALA A 23 22.66 -21.08 42.45
N LEU A 24 23.43 -21.02 41.37
CA LEU A 24 24.56 -21.92 41.13
C LEU A 24 25.72 -21.71 42.11
N LEU A 25 26.02 -20.45 42.45
CA LEU A 25 27.16 -20.09 43.31
C LEU A 25 26.86 -20.19 44.80
N TYR A 26 25.63 -19.87 45.21
CA TYR A 26 25.29 -19.70 46.62
C TYR A 26 24.32 -20.74 47.17
N LEU A 27 23.73 -21.60 46.33
CA LEU A 27 22.80 -22.64 46.72
C LEU A 27 23.28 -24.03 46.26
N SER A 28 22.51 -24.67 45.39
CA SER A 28 22.77 -26.03 44.89
C SER A 28 22.46 -26.13 43.41
N TYR A 29 23.06 -27.14 42.75
CA TYR A 29 22.76 -27.44 41.34
C TYR A 29 21.26 -27.66 41.10
N GLY A 30 20.56 -28.32 42.04
CA GLY A 30 19.11 -28.51 41.97
C GLY A 30 18.32 -27.21 42.05
N SER A 31 18.77 -26.25 42.88
CA SER A 31 18.16 -24.92 42.96
C SER A 31 18.34 -24.15 41.66
N ALA A 32 19.53 -24.19 41.06
CA ALA A 32 19.80 -23.56 39.77
C ALA A 32 18.96 -24.16 38.64
N ALA A 33 18.79 -25.50 38.62
CA ALA A 33 17.92 -26.18 37.67
C ALA A 33 16.44 -25.78 37.84
N CYS A 34 15.96 -25.69 39.08
CA CYS A 34 14.60 -25.26 39.40
C CYS A 34 14.34 -23.83 38.90
N VAL A 35 15.28 -22.90 39.13
CA VAL A 35 15.19 -21.52 38.63
C VAL A 35 15.16 -21.49 37.10
N THR A 36 15.98 -22.29 36.43
CA THR A 36 16.00 -22.40 34.96
C THR A 36 14.66 -22.90 34.40
N VAL A 37 14.10 -23.96 34.96
CA VAL A 37 12.82 -24.53 34.51
C VAL A 37 11.67 -23.58 34.84
N GLY A 38 11.60 -23.08 36.07
CA GLY A 38 10.54 -22.18 36.53
C GLY A 38 10.45 -20.89 35.71
N LYS A 39 11.60 -20.27 35.42
CA LYS A 39 11.68 -19.11 34.52
C LYS A 39 11.15 -19.42 33.13
N SER A 40 11.55 -20.56 32.57
CA SER A 40 11.17 -20.93 31.21
C SER A 40 9.70 -21.29 31.11
N LEU A 41 9.14 -21.95 32.12
CA LEU A 41 7.71 -22.20 32.26
C LEU A 41 6.93 -20.89 32.39
N TYR A 42 7.42 -19.93 33.17
CA TYR A 42 6.81 -18.60 33.26
C TYR A 42 6.78 -17.89 31.90
N VAL A 43 7.88 -17.92 31.13
CA VAL A 43 7.93 -17.35 29.79
C VAL A 43 6.97 -18.08 28.84
N PHE A 44 6.90 -19.41 28.93
CA PHE A 44 5.94 -20.20 28.18
C PHE A 44 4.49 -19.78 28.45
N LEU A 45 4.12 -19.65 29.73
CA LEU A 45 2.77 -19.28 30.15
C LEU A 45 2.39 -17.83 29.80
N THR A 46 3.35 -16.92 29.73
CA THR A 46 3.09 -15.49 29.52
C THR A 46 3.34 -15.00 28.09
N ARG A 47 4.14 -15.71 27.30
CA ARG A 47 4.59 -15.27 25.96
C ARG A 47 4.47 -16.35 24.88
N GLY A 48 3.82 -17.47 25.20
CA GLY A 48 3.55 -18.56 24.26
C GLY A 48 4.70 -19.55 24.07
N LEU A 49 4.41 -20.59 23.28
CA LEU A 49 5.26 -21.76 23.07
C LEU A 49 6.66 -21.40 22.56
N LEU A 50 6.75 -20.53 21.54
CA LEU A 50 8.02 -20.17 20.91
C LEU A 50 8.96 -19.42 21.85
N ALA A 51 8.43 -18.46 22.60
CA ALA A 51 9.16 -17.72 23.62
C ALA A 51 9.59 -18.65 24.77
N GLY A 52 8.74 -19.60 25.15
CA GLY A 52 9.06 -20.63 26.14
C GLY A 52 10.23 -21.51 25.72
N LEU A 53 10.19 -22.03 24.48
CA LEU A 53 11.24 -22.89 23.91
C LEU A 53 12.58 -22.16 23.80
N THR A 54 12.60 -20.94 23.23
CA THR A 54 13.82 -20.12 23.14
C THR A 54 14.42 -19.81 24.52
N SER A 55 13.58 -19.52 25.53
CA SER A 55 14.05 -19.29 26.90
C SER A 55 14.64 -20.56 27.51
N LEU A 56 13.97 -21.70 27.34
CA LEU A 56 14.37 -22.98 27.92
C LEU A 56 15.71 -23.44 27.36
N THR A 57 15.87 -23.45 26.03
CA THR A 57 17.11 -23.90 25.39
C THR A 57 18.30 -23.04 25.78
N GLY A 58 18.13 -21.71 25.75
CA GLY A 58 19.17 -20.77 26.20
C GLY A 58 19.57 -21.00 27.66
N SER A 59 18.59 -21.06 28.58
CA SER A 59 18.89 -21.19 30.01
C SER A 59 19.43 -22.57 30.40
N VAL A 60 19.02 -23.65 29.74
CA VAL A 60 19.58 -24.99 29.97
C VAL A 60 21.02 -25.07 29.47
N LEU A 61 21.28 -24.60 28.24
CA LEU A 61 22.62 -24.65 27.66
C LEU A 61 23.61 -23.79 28.46
N SER A 62 23.16 -22.62 28.91
CA SER A 62 23.90 -21.75 29.84
C SER A 62 24.25 -22.45 31.16
N LEU A 63 23.26 -23.06 31.81
CA LEU A 63 23.45 -23.76 33.09
C LEU A 63 24.46 -24.91 32.95
N LEU A 64 24.32 -25.74 31.90
CA LEU A 64 25.23 -26.84 31.65
C LEU A 64 26.67 -26.36 31.42
N ALA A 65 26.86 -25.33 30.60
CA ALA A 65 28.17 -24.76 30.33
C ALA A 65 28.83 -24.22 31.62
N MET A 66 28.08 -23.51 32.46
CA MET A 66 28.57 -23.00 33.74
C MET A 66 28.93 -24.15 34.72
N ILE A 67 28.11 -25.20 34.81
CA ILE A 67 28.40 -26.38 35.65
C ILE A 67 29.69 -27.07 35.19
N VAL A 68 29.84 -27.29 33.88
CA VAL A 68 31.04 -27.90 33.30
C VAL A 68 32.27 -27.06 33.63
N LEU A 69 32.18 -25.74 33.42
CA LEU A 69 33.27 -24.82 33.72
C LEU A 69 33.68 -24.82 35.19
N LEU A 70 32.70 -24.85 36.11
CA LEU A 70 32.96 -24.94 37.55
C LEU A 70 33.60 -26.27 37.94
N LYS A 71 33.19 -27.40 37.34
CA LYS A 71 33.76 -28.73 37.61
C LYS A 71 35.18 -28.89 37.06
N LEU A 72 35.48 -28.30 35.90
CA LEU A 72 36.80 -28.37 35.27
C LEU A 72 37.81 -27.41 35.92
N SER A 73 37.35 -26.33 36.55
CA SER A 73 38.23 -25.35 37.17
C SER A 73 38.81 -25.86 38.50
N ARG A 74 40.11 -26.16 38.52
CA ARG A 74 40.86 -26.55 39.73
C ARG A 74 41.17 -25.38 40.68
N LYS A 75 40.90 -24.14 40.26
CA LYS A 75 41.14 -22.89 41.02
C LYS A 75 39.85 -22.08 41.14
N LYS A 76 39.81 -21.09 42.05
CA LYS A 76 38.70 -20.12 42.15
C LYS A 76 38.52 -19.41 40.80
N LEU A 77 37.43 -19.72 40.10
CA LEU A 77 37.12 -19.17 38.80
C LEU A 77 36.63 -17.71 38.95
N PRO A 78 37.13 -16.75 38.16
CA PRO A 78 36.60 -15.39 38.18
C PRO A 78 35.12 -15.35 37.79
N LEU A 79 34.33 -14.57 38.54
CA LEU A 79 32.90 -14.42 38.30
C LEU A 79 32.59 -13.94 36.87
N LEU A 80 33.42 -13.05 36.34
CA LEU A 80 33.30 -12.54 34.97
C LEU A 80 33.37 -13.68 33.94
N ILE A 81 34.31 -14.61 34.09
CA ILE A 81 34.49 -15.72 33.15
C ILE A 81 33.28 -16.65 33.20
N LEU A 82 32.77 -16.94 34.41
CA LEU A 82 31.54 -17.72 34.58
C LEU A 82 30.36 -17.05 33.88
N SER A 83 30.21 -15.74 34.08
CA SER A 83 29.08 -14.97 33.57
C SER A 83 29.12 -14.81 32.05
N VAL A 84 30.30 -14.56 31.46
CA VAL A 84 30.47 -14.47 30.00
C VAL A 84 30.21 -15.83 29.36
N THR A 85 30.67 -16.92 29.98
CA THR A 85 30.38 -18.28 29.50
C THR A 85 28.88 -18.56 29.53
N GLY A 86 28.22 -18.24 30.65
CA GLY A 86 26.77 -18.39 30.76
C GLY A 86 26.01 -17.57 29.72
N ALA A 87 26.43 -16.32 29.47
CA ALA A 87 25.82 -15.47 28.46
C ALA A 87 26.01 -15.99 27.02
N LEU A 88 27.21 -16.47 26.68
CA LEU A 88 27.51 -17.02 25.37
C LEU A 88 26.61 -18.21 25.02
N PHE A 89 26.56 -19.19 25.92
CA PHE A 89 25.76 -20.39 25.71
C PHE A 89 24.25 -20.12 25.81
N HIS A 90 23.83 -19.09 26.54
CA HIS A 90 22.43 -18.65 26.53
C HIS A 90 22.03 -18.10 25.15
N ASN A 91 22.83 -17.19 24.60
CA ASN A 91 22.56 -16.61 23.29
C ASN A 91 22.64 -17.67 22.18
N LEU A 92 23.58 -18.60 22.27
CA LEU A 92 23.68 -19.74 21.36
C LEU A 92 22.41 -20.60 21.38
N GLY A 93 21.88 -20.92 22.57
CA GLY A 93 20.66 -21.73 22.69
C GLY A 93 19.41 -21.03 22.14
N GLN A 94 19.29 -19.71 22.31
CA GLN A 94 18.21 -18.92 21.70
C GLN A 94 18.32 -18.92 20.17
N PHE A 95 19.55 -18.77 19.67
CA PHE A 95 19.80 -18.72 18.23
C PHE A 95 19.57 -20.07 17.53
N LEU A 96 19.88 -21.19 18.17
CA LEU A 96 19.58 -22.52 17.62
C LEU A 96 18.08 -22.73 17.39
N ILE A 97 17.23 -22.19 18.27
CA ILE A 97 15.78 -22.23 18.06
C ILE A 97 15.38 -21.30 16.91
N PHE A 98 15.94 -20.10 16.83
CA PHE A 98 15.72 -19.21 15.68
C PHE A 98 16.07 -19.89 14.35
N LEU A 99 17.23 -20.54 14.24
CA LEU A 99 17.62 -21.28 13.02
C LEU A 99 16.66 -22.43 12.66
N LEU A 100 16.05 -23.07 13.65
CA LEU A 100 15.07 -24.14 13.41
C LEU A 100 13.75 -23.61 12.83
N ILE A 101 13.45 -22.33 13.03
CA ILE A 101 12.17 -21.72 12.65
C ILE A 101 12.32 -20.80 11.43
N SER A 102 13.50 -20.20 11.24
CA SER A 102 13.74 -19.22 10.19
C SER A 102 14.43 -19.86 8.99
N GLU A 103 13.85 -19.70 7.81
CA GLU A 103 14.46 -20.09 6.53
C GLU A 103 15.54 -19.10 6.03
N VAL A 104 15.99 -18.19 6.90
CA VAL A 104 16.93 -17.12 6.54
C VAL A 104 18.36 -17.68 6.45
N PRO A 105 19.07 -17.51 5.32
CA PRO A 105 20.47 -17.90 5.23
C PRO A 105 21.35 -16.98 6.09
N VAL A 106 22.07 -17.55 7.08
CA VAL A 106 22.94 -16.79 8.00
C VAL A 106 24.43 -17.09 7.76
N SER A 107 25.25 -16.04 7.71
CA SER A 107 26.71 -16.18 7.70
C SER A 107 27.26 -16.55 9.08
N TRP A 108 27.84 -17.74 9.19
CA TRP A 108 28.41 -18.27 10.44
C TRP A 108 29.53 -17.39 11.03
N ASN A 109 30.35 -16.75 10.18
CA ASN A 109 31.44 -15.88 10.64
C ASN A 109 30.90 -14.63 11.35
N TYR A 110 29.84 -14.05 10.79
CA TYR A 110 29.18 -12.87 11.37
C TYR A 110 28.49 -13.22 12.69
N LEU A 111 27.82 -14.37 12.72
CA LEU A 111 27.13 -14.88 13.89
C LEU A 111 28.07 -15.10 15.08
N VAL A 112 29.19 -15.79 14.86
CA VAL A 112 30.16 -16.07 15.93
C VAL A 112 30.70 -14.78 16.53
N ALA A 113 31.02 -13.79 15.68
CA ALA A 113 31.46 -12.48 16.14
C ALA A 113 30.39 -11.77 17.00
N LEU A 114 29.13 -11.77 16.55
CA LEU A 114 28.02 -11.14 17.26
C LEU A 114 27.71 -11.83 18.61
N LEU A 115 27.69 -13.17 18.63
CA LEU A 115 27.49 -13.96 19.85
C LEU A 115 28.57 -13.65 20.89
N LEU A 116 29.84 -13.56 20.47
CA LEU A 116 30.95 -13.24 21.36
C LEU A 116 30.84 -11.82 21.93
N ILE A 117 30.56 -10.82 21.09
CA ILE A 117 30.40 -9.42 21.52
C ILE A 117 29.27 -9.32 22.54
N LEU A 118 28.10 -9.87 22.23
CA LEU A 118 26.95 -9.85 23.13
C LEU A 118 27.21 -10.62 24.43
N ALA A 119 27.92 -11.75 24.38
CA ALA A 119 28.28 -12.51 25.56
C ALA A 119 29.21 -11.72 26.51
N VAL A 120 30.17 -10.98 25.95
CA VAL A 120 31.06 -10.12 26.73
C VAL A 120 30.28 -8.98 27.38
N VAL A 121 29.44 -8.27 26.62
CA VAL A 121 28.63 -7.15 27.13
C VAL A 121 27.64 -7.61 28.21
N THR A 122 26.87 -8.66 27.95
CA THR A 122 25.87 -9.15 28.90
C THR A 122 26.49 -9.86 30.10
N GLY A 123 27.59 -10.58 29.89
CA GLY A 123 28.35 -11.24 30.95
C GLY A 123 29.08 -10.27 31.88
N THR A 124 29.66 -9.19 31.34
CA THR A 124 30.24 -8.13 32.17
C THR A 124 29.19 -7.46 33.04
N LEU A 125 28.06 -7.07 32.46
CA LEU A 125 26.95 -6.45 33.20
C LEU A 125 26.39 -7.37 34.28
N SER A 126 26.13 -8.64 33.95
CA SER A 126 25.63 -9.65 34.90
C SER A 126 26.61 -9.91 36.04
N SER A 127 27.92 -9.94 35.75
CA SER A 127 28.95 -10.06 36.78
C SER A 127 29.02 -8.83 37.69
N LEU A 128 28.83 -7.61 37.16
CA LEU A 128 28.81 -6.39 37.97
C LEU A 128 27.59 -6.36 38.90
N ILE A 129 26.41 -6.70 38.37
CA ILE A 129 25.17 -6.78 39.15
C ILE A 129 25.32 -7.79 40.28
N LEU A 130 25.79 -9.01 39.99
CA LEU A 130 25.93 -10.02 41.04
C LEU A 130 27.00 -9.64 42.07
N LYS A 131 28.09 -9.00 41.65
CA LYS A 131 29.13 -8.51 42.56
C LYS A 131 28.61 -7.39 43.48
N ALA A 132 27.77 -6.49 42.97
CA ALA A 132 27.12 -5.46 43.77
C ALA A 132 26.10 -6.05 44.75
N ALA A 133 25.34 -7.08 44.32
CA ALA A 133 24.35 -7.77 45.13
C ALA A 133 24.93 -8.82 46.10
N GLN A 134 26.23 -9.15 46.00
CA GLN A 134 26.83 -10.30 46.68
C GLN A 134 26.60 -10.31 48.20
N ARG A 135 26.95 -9.22 48.90
CA ARG A 135 26.85 -9.14 50.36
C ARG A 135 25.40 -9.23 50.89
N PRO A 136 24.44 -8.44 50.37
CA PRO A 136 23.05 -8.57 50.82
C PRO A 136 22.47 -9.94 50.47
N LEU A 137 22.82 -10.50 49.31
CA LEU A 137 22.33 -11.79 48.85
C LEU A 137 22.85 -12.94 49.72
N GLU A 138 24.16 -13.01 49.99
CA GLU A 138 24.75 -14.04 50.86
C GLU A 138 24.16 -14.01 52.29
N SER A 139 23.92 -12.82 52.84
CA SER A 139 23.32 -12.64 54.17
C SER A 139 21.89 -13.17 54.21
N TRP A 140 21.10 -12.85 53.19
CA TRP A 140 19.69 -13.22 53.09
C TRP A 140 19.47 -14.71 52.77
N LEU A 141 20.30 -15.27 51.87
CA LEU A 141 20.27 -16.69 51.47
C LEU A 141 20.54 -17.64 52.64
N LYS A 142 21.38 -17.24 53.61
CA LYS A 142 21.67 -18.05 54.80
C LYS A 142 20.49 -18.20 55.75
N HIS A 143 19.47 -17.33 55.67
CA HIS A 143 18.36 -17.26 56.62
C HIS A 143 16.99 -17.60 56.02
N SER A 144 16.90 -17.85 54.72
CA SER A 144 15.62 -18.03 54.01
C SER A 144 15.43 -19.46 53.51
N SER A 145 14.22 -20.01 53.66
CA SER A 145 13.86 -21.31 53.08
C SER A 145 13.84 -21.24 51.55
N HIS A 146 14.09 -22.37 50.87
CA HIS A 146 14.12 -22.46 49.39
C HIS A 146 12.86 -21.89 48.70
N ILE A 147 11.74 -21.78 49.41
CA ILE A 147 10.44 -21.29 48.92
C ILE A 147 10.41 -19.74 48.84
N LEU A 148 11.02 -19.04 49.80
CA LEU A 148 11.13 -17.57 49.79
C LEU A 148 12.01 -17.06 48.64
N LEU A 149 12.93 -17.91 48.16
CA LEU A 149 13.79 -17.64 47.02
C LEU A 149 13.03 -17.51 45.70
N ALA A 150 12.06 -18.39 45.47
CA ALA A 150 11.22 -18.36 44.27
C ALA A 150 10.38 -17.07 44.21
N VAL A 151 9.94 -16.58 45.38
CA VAL A 151 9.19 -15.33 45.53
C VAL A 151 10.07 -14.10 45.34
N PHE A 152 11.37 -14.16 45.70
CA PHE A 152 12.30 -13.04 45.53
C PHE A 152 12.96 -12.98 44.14
N LEU A 153 12.96 -14.09 43.40
CA LEU A 153 13.36 -14.13 41.99
C LEU A 153 12.23 -13.68 41.05
N LEU A 154 10.97 -13.71 41.49
CA LEU A 154 9.82 -13.18 40.74
C LEU A 154 10.01 -11.70 40.36
N PRO A 155 10.42 -10.78 41.26
CA PRO A 155 10.76 -9.39 40.92
C PRO A 155 11.89 -9.26 39.89
N LEU A 156 12.93 -10.11 39.94
CA LEU A 156 13.99 -10.11 38.93
C LEU A 156 13.53 -10.67 37.57
N MET A 157 12.54 -11.58 37.57
CA MET A 157 11.83 -11.99 36.35
C MET A 157 10.92 -10.86 35.83
N LEU A 158 10.32 -10.07 36.73
CA LEU A 158 9.51 -8.90 36.41
C LEU A 158 10.33 -7.70 35.92
N PHE A 159 11.60 -7.55 36.32
CA PHE A 159 12.50 -6.54 35.73
C PHE A 159 12.94 -6.84 34.29
N SER A 160 12.55 -8.00 33.74
CA SER A 160 12.59 -8.26 32.28
C SER A 160 11.46 -7.53 31.51
N PHE A 161 10.63 -6.74 32.19
CA PHE A 161 9.61 -5.86 31.62
C PHE A 161 10.18 -4.47 31.25
N SER A 162 11.23 -4.42 30.44
CA SER A 162 11.50 -3.21 29.65
C SER A 162 12.00 -3.57 28.27
N CYS A 163 11.07 -4.17 27.53
CA CYS A 163 10.63 -3.67 26.25
C CYS A 163 9.26 -4.33 26.05
N ALA A 164 8.18 -3.54 26.12
CA ALA A 164 7.05 -3.84 25.25
C ALA A 164 7.61 -4.13 23.85
N PRO A 165 7.02 -5.02 23.03
CA PRO A 165 7.31 -4.93 21.60
C PRO A 165 7.12 -3.45 21.26
N ALA A 166 8.20 -2.77 20.85
CA ALA A 166 8.08 -1.43 20.31
C ALA A 166 6.95 -1.53 19.29
N ASP A 167 5.92 -0.67 19.38
CA ASP A 167 4.77 -0.65 18.47
C ASP A 167 5.25 -1.10 17.11
N GLN A 168 4.99 -2.37 16.80
CA GLN A 168 5.58 -2.98 15.62
C GLN A 168 4.74 -2.37 14.53
N LYS A 169 5.29 -1.32 13.91
CA LYS A 169 4.54 -0.60 12.89
C LYS A 169 4.11 -1.62 11.84
N PRO A 170 2.85 -1.58 11.40
CA PRO A 170 2.35 -2.56 10.46
C PRO A 170 3.23 -2.56 9.21
N LYS A 171 3.53 -3.74 8.68
CA LYS A 171 4.32 -3.87 7.45
C LYS A 171 3.60 -3.20 6.28
N LYS A 172 4.37 -2.58 5.39
CA LYS A 172 3.87 -2.11 4.09
C LYS A 172 3.63 -3.33 3.19
N GLN A 173 2.40 -3.51 2.72
CA GLN A 173 2.01 -4.46 1.68
C GLN A 173 1.58 -3.68 0.43
N GLU A 174 1.97 -4.16 -0.74
CA GLU A 174 1.69 -3.48 -2.01
C GLU A 174 1.44 -4.50 -3.12
N ALA A 175 0.35 -4.30 -3.87
CA ALA A 175 0.01 -5.08 -5.05
C ALA A 175 -0.03 -4.16 -6.26
N LEU A 176 0.42 -4.65 -7.40
CA LEU A 176 0.45 -3.94 -8.68
C LEU A 176 -0.22 -4.79 -9.75
N PHE A 177 -1.20 -4.21 -10.43
CA PHE A 177 -1.92 -4.84 -11.54
C PHE A 177 -1.64 -4.04 -12.81
N THR A 178 -1.04 -4.66 -13.82
CA THR A 178 -0.60 -3.98 -15.05
C THR A 178 -1.34 -4.45 -16.30
N GLN A 179 -2.36 -5.29 -16.13
CA GLN A 179 -3.02 -6.01 -17.23
C GLN A 179 -4.42 -5.46 -17.55
N TYR A 180 -4.96 -4.58 -16.71
CA TYR A 180 -6.38 -4.20 -16.75
C TYR A 180 -6.55 -2.68 -16.94
N LEU A 181 -7.59 -2.29 -17.66
CA LEU A 181 -8.03 -0.90 -17.90
C LEU A 181 -6.99 0.00 -18.60
N ASP A 182 -6.06 -0.60 -19.36
CA ASP A 182 -4.94 0.09 -20.05
C ASP A 182 -4.19 1.06 -19.10
N THR A 183 -3.92 0.60 -17.88
CA THR A 183 -3.19 1.35 -16.86
C THR A 183 -2.48 0.45 -15.84
N VAL A 184 -1.75 1.06 -14.90
CA VAL A 184 -1.19 0.39 -13.73
C VAL A 184 -2.06 0.73 -12.52
N SER A 185 -2.71 -0.29 -11.96
CA SER A 185 -3.46 -0.18 -10.72
C SER A 185 -2.62 -0.63 -9.53
N ARG A 186 -2.81 -0.03 -8.37
CA ARG A 186 -2.03 -0.31 -7.16
C ARG A 186 -2.91 -0.30 -5.93
N LEU A 187 -2.79 -1.34 -5.11
CA LEU A 187 -3.29 -1.37 -3.73
C LEU A 187 -2.10 -1.25 -2.77
N LEU A 188 -2.20 -0.31 -1.83
CA LEU A 188 -1.24 -0.10 -0.76
C LEU A 188 -1.94 -0.18 0.59
N VAL A 189 -1.48 -1.09 1.44
CA VAL A 189 -1.99 -1.26 2.80
C VAL A 189 -0.82 -1.38 3.77
N TYR A 190 -0.98 -0.91 5.01
CA TYR A 190 -0.08 -1.31 6.08
C TYR A 190 -0.79 -2.29 7.00
N THR A 191 -0.41 -3.56 6.92
CA THR A 191 -0.95 -4.66 7.72
C THR A 191 0.11 -5.72 7.97
N ASP A 192 0.03 -6.38 9.14
CA ASP A 192 0.81 -7.58 9.44
C ASP A 192 0.06 -8.87 9.08
N ASP A 193 -1.22 -8.75 8.70
CA ASP A 193 -2.08 -9.84 8.27
C ASP A 193 -1.92 -10.07 6.76
N GLU A 194 -1.03 -11.01 6.42
CA GLU A 194 -0.72 -11.37 5.03
C GLU A 194 -1.88 -12.14 4.37
N GLU A 195 -2.68 -12.90 5.14
CA GLU A 195 -3.83 -13.65 4.63
C GLU A 195 -4.97 -12.70 4.23
N GLN A 196 -5.26 -11.71 5.09
CA GLN A 196 -6.25 -10.68 4.78
C GLN A 196 -5.83 -9.80 3.58
N PHE A 197 -4.53 -9.52 3.43
CA PHE A 197 -4.04 -8.77 2.28
C PHE A 197 -4.20 -9.56 0.98
N GLU A 198 -3.94 -10.87 1.00
CA GLU A 198 -4.14 -11.74 -0.16
C GLU A 198 -5.63 -11.82 -0.56
N GLU A 199 -6.55 -11.87 0.42
CA GLU A 199 -7.99 -11.82 0.13
C GLU A 199 -8.38 -10.53 -0.62
N TRP A 200 -7.88 -9.38 -0.16
CA TRP A 200 -8.12 -8.10 -0.85
C TRP A 200 -7.46 -8.03 -2.23
N HIS A 201 -6.28 -8.61 -2.38
CA HIS A 201 -5.61 -8.75 -3.68
C HIS A 201 -6.50 -9.51 -4.67
N ASP A 202 -6.99 -10.69 -4.28
CA ASP A 202 -7.79 -11.55 -5.13
C ASP A 202 -9.14 -10.91 -5.53
N ILE A 203 -9.78 -10.23 -4.58
CA ILE A 203 -11.00 -9.43 -4.84
C ILE A 203 -10.71 -8.37 -5.92
N LEU A 204 -9.63 -7.60 -5.77
CA LEU A 204 -9.27 -6.57 -6.74
C LEU A 204 -8.92 -7.16 -8.10
N GLU A 205 -8.12 -8.23 -8.15
CA GLU A 205 -7.71 -8.85 -9.41
C GLU A 205 -8.92 -9.34 -10.20
N GLN A 206 -9.84 -10.04 -9.52
CA GLN A 206 -11.07 -10.52 -10.15
C GLN A 206 -11.91 -9.35 -10.68
N ARG A 207 -12.14 -8.32 -9.86
CA ARG A 207 -13.01 -7.20 -10.23
C ARG A 207 -12.40 -6.33 -11.33
N LEU A 208 -11.09 -6.10 -11.29
CA LEU A 208 -10.38 -5.40 -12.37
C LEU A 208 -10.45 -6.17 -13.69
N GLN A 209 -10.34 -7.50 -13.65
CA GLN A 209 -10.53 -8.34 -14.84
C GLN A 209 -11.96 -8.22 -15.39
N GLU A 210 -12.98 -8.29 -14.53
CA GLU A 210 -14.39 -8.12 -14.93
C GLU A 210 -14.63 -6.74 -15.57
N PHE A 211 -14.11 -5.67 -14.99
CA PHE A 211 -14.26 -4.32 -15.54
C PHE A 211 -13.52 -4.15 -16.87
N ASP A 212 -12.32 -4.72 -17.00
CA ASP A 212 -11.57 -4.69 -18.26
C ASP A 212 -12.35 -5.37 -19.38
N GLN A 213 -12.95 -6.53 -19.12
CA GLN A 213 -13.73 -7.25 -20.12
C GLN A 213 -15.02 -6.52 -20.53
N LYS A 214 -15.71 -5.90 -19.57
CA LYS A 214 -16.99 -5.21 -19.82
C LYS A 214 -16.85 -3.81 -20.40
N PHE A 215 -15.87 -3.04 -19.93
CA PHE A 215 -15.75 -1.60 -20.24
C PHE A 215 -14.83 -1.32 -21.44
N ASN A 216 -13.99 -2.28 -21.85
CA ASN A 216 -13.13 -2.12 -23.01
C ASN A 216 -13.95 -2.15 -24.32
N ILE A 217 -13.71 -1.14 -25.17
CA ILE A 217 -14.41 -0.95 -26.45
C ILE A 217 -13.56 -1.34 -27.67
N PHE A 218 -12.29 -1.69 -27.49
CA PHE A 218 -11.31 -1.87 -28.57
C PHE A 218 -10.91 -3.34 -28.81
N ASP A 219 -10.80 -4.17 -27.78
CA ASP A 219 -10.22 -5.51 -27.92
C ASP A 219 -11.18 -6.54 -28.51
N ALA A 220 -10.70 -7.31 -29.49
CA ALA A 220 -11.48 -8.28 -30.26
C ALA A 220 -11.67 -9.64 -29.56
N ASP A 221 -10.91 -9.93 -28.49
CA ASP A 221 -10.74 -11.28 -27.93
C ASP A 221 -11.29 -11.46 -26.51
N SER A 222 -12.07 -10.50 -25.96
CA SER A 222 -12.58 -10.60 -24.58
C SER A 222 -13.48 -11.83 -24.34
N GLY A 223 -14.08 -12.38 -25.41
CA GLY A 223 -14.92 -13.58 -25.36
C GLY A 223 -16.22 -13.44 -24.56
N GLU A 224 -16.43 -12.29 -23.93
CA GLU A 224 -17.63 -11.96 -23.17
C GLU A 224 -18.71 -11.40 -24.11
N VAL A 225 -19.92 -11.90 -23.93
CA VAL A 225 -21.13 -11.43 -24.61
C VAL A 225 -21.81 -10.48 -23.63
N ASN A 226 -22.21 -9.28 -24.08
CA ASN A 226 -22.85 -8.20 -23.30
C ASN A 226 -21.87 -7.14 -22.71
N SER A 227 -20.87 -6.74 -23.49
CA SER A 227 -19.92 -5.66 -23.17
C SER A 227 -20.30 -4.33 -23.83
N LEU A 228 -19.58 -3.24 -23.50
CA LEU A 228 -19.71 -1.97 -24.21
C LEU A 228 -19.29 -2.07 -25.68
N LYS A 229 -18.37 -2.97 -26.01
CA LYS A 229 -18.02 -3.30 -27.40
C LYS A 229 -19.21 -3.88 -28.14
N ASP A 230 -19.95 -4.82 -27.53
CA ASP A 230 -21.16 -5.38 -28.15
C ASP A 230 -22.24 -4.30 -28.36
N LEU A 231 -22.39 -3.38 -27.40
CA LEU A 231 -23.29 -2.24 -27.56
C LEU A 231 -22.92 -1.38 -28.78
N ASN A 232 -21.62 -1.10 -28.96
CA ASN A 232 -21.12 -0.39 -30.13
C ASN A 232 -21.35 -1.15 -31.44
N GLU A 233 -21.10 -2.46 -31.46
CA GLU A 233 -21.32 -3.29 -32.65
C GLU A 233 -22.81 -3.46 -33.02
N GLN A 234 -23.72 -3.27 -32.07
CA GLN A 234 -25.17 -3.35 -32.26
C GLN A 234 -25.85 -1.98 -32.46
N ALA A 235 -25.08 -0.90 -32.59
CA ALA A 235 -25.61 0.44 -32.83
C ALA A 235 -26.53 0.46 -34.07
N GLY A 236 -27.74 0.99 -33.91
CA GLY A 236 -28.78 1.03 -34.94
C GLY A 236 -29.39 -0.33 -35.34
N ILE A 237 -28.99 -1.43 -34.68
CA ILE A 237 -29.43 -2.80 -35.01
C ILE A 237 -30.41 -3.34 -33.97
N ALA A 238 -29.98 -3.48 -32.71
CA ALA A 238 -30.79 -4.08 -31.65
C ALA A 238 -30.33 -3.64 -30.24
N PRO A 239 -31.23 -3.63 -29.25
CA PRO A 239 -30.83 -3.47 -27.85
C PRO A 239 -29.93 -4.61 -27.38
N VAL A 240 -28.94 -4.28 -26.54
CA VAL A 240 -28.00 -5.22 -25.91
C VAL A 240 -28.36 -5.34 -24.44
N ALA A 241 -28.50 -6.57 -23.95
CA ALA A 241 -28.67 -6.81 -22.52
C ALA A 241 -27.35 -6.51 -21.82
N LEU A 242 -27.36 -5.79 -20.71
CA LEU A 242 -26.17 -5.43 -19.94
C LEU A 242 -26.46 -5.66 -18.46
N ASP A 243 -25.43 -5.94 -17.67
CA ASP A 243 -25.59 -6.02 -16.22
C ASP A 243 -25.86 -4.65 -15.59
N GLU A 244 -26.29 -4.67 -14.32
CA GLU A 244 -26.65 -3.47 -13.59
C GLU A 244 -25.47 -2.50 -13.44
N GLU A 245 -24.24 -2.99 -13.23
CA GLU A 245 -23.05 -2.14 -13.07
C GLU A 245 -22.72 -1.39 -14.37
N THR A 246 -22.86 -2.05 -15.51
CA THR A 246 -22.63 -1.46 -16.84
C THR A 246 -23.77 -0.51 -17.22
N MET A 247 -25.02 -0.85 -16.90
CA MET A 247 -26.17 0.05 -17.07
C MET A 247 -26.02 1.33 -16.23
N ASN A 248 -25.52 1.21 -15.00
CA ASN A 248 -25.23 2.34 -14.12
C ASN A 248 -24.06 3.20 -14.61
N LEU A 249 -23.02 2.59 -15.19
CA LEU A 249 -21.92 3.34 -15.84
C LEU A 249 -22.44 4.17 -17.03
N LEU A 250 -23.31 3.60 -17.86
CA LEU A 250 -23.93 4.33 -18.97
C LEU A 250 -24.84 5.47 -18.47
N GLN A 251 -25.61 5.23 -17.41
CA GLN A 251 -26.42 6.27 -16.77
C GLN A 251 -25.54 7.40 -16.23
N LEU A 252 -24.43 7.08 -15.55
CA LEU A 252 -23.44 8.05 -15.09
C LEU A 252 -22.91 8.90 -16.26
N GLY A 253 -22.68 8.31 -17.44
CA GLY A 253 -22.25 9.05 -18.61
C GLY A 253 -23.29 10.03 -19.16
N ILE A 254 -24.58 9.67 -19.11
CA ILE A 254 -25.68 10.57 -19.46
C ILE A 254 -25.73 11.75 -18.46
N ASP A 255 -25.65 11.44 -17.17
CA ASP A 255 -25.70 12.44 -16.10
C ASP A 255 -24.46 13.36 -16.16
N ALA A 256 -23.29 12.81 -16.48
CA ALA A 256 -22.05 13.57 -16.69
C ALA A 256 -22.16 14.56 -17.86
N ALA A 257 -22.80 14.15 -18.96
CA ALA A 257 -23.04 15.05 -20.09
C ALA A 257 -23.96 16.21 -19.71
N GLU A 258 -25.00 15.97 -18.92
CA GLU A 258 -25.85 17.06 -18.40
C GLU A 258 -25.07 17.97 -17.45
N LEU A 259 -24.41 17.37 -16.44
CA LEU A 259 -23.66 18.06 -15.38
C LEU A 259 -22.58 18.98 -15.94
N THR A 260 -21.87 18.52 -16.97
CA THR A 260 -20.71 19.22 -17.55
C THR A 260 -21.06 20.06 -18.77
N LYS A 261 -22.36 20.13 -19.12
CA LYS A 261 -22.87 20.79 -20.35
C LYS A 261 -22.23 20.22 -21.63
N GLY A 262 -22.05 18.90 -21.66
CA GLY A 262 -21.53 18.15 -22.80
C GLY A 262 -20.01 18.14 -22.93
N ARG A 263 -19.25 18.72 -21.98
CA ARG A 263 -17.77 18.67 -21.99
C ARG A 263 -17.25 17.26 -21.77
N VAL A 264 -17.93 16.48 -20.92
CA VAL A 264 -17.79 15.02 -20.86
C VAL A 264 -18.99 14.44 -21.57
N ASN A 265 -18.77 13.68 -22.64
CA ASN A 265 -19.83 13.04 -23.39
C ASN A 265 -19.37 11.64 -23.79
N ILE A 266 -19.98 10.61 -23.20
CA ILE A 266 -19.62 9.23 -23.52
C ILE A 266 -20.03 8.82 -24.94
N MET A 267 -20.87 9.59 -25.64
CA MET A 267 -21.19 9.34 -27.06
C MET A 267 -20.17 9.98 -28.03
N LEU A 268 -19.04 10.49 -27.54
CA LEU A 268 -17.96 11.02 -28.39
C LEU A 268 -17.18 9.91 -29.14
N GLY A 269 -17.56 8.63 -28.99
CA GLY A 269 -16.83 7.48 -29.49
C GLY A 269 -16.49 7.52 -30.99
N ALA A 270 -17.38 8.06 -31.83
CA ALA A 270 -17.13 8.20 -33.27
C ALA A 270 -15.92 9.12 -33.55
N VAL A 271 -15.76 10.19 -32.75
CA VAL A 271 -14.65 11.14 -32.86
C VAL A 271 -13.39 10.60 -32.18
N THR A 272 -13.51 10.05 -30.96
CA THR A 272 -12.35 9.54 -30.21
C THR A 272 -11.72 8.33 -30.91
N SER A 273 -12.50 7.52 -31.62
CA SER A 273 -12.00 6.39 -32.42
C SER A 273 -11.06 6.86 -33.54
N LEU A 274 -11.38 7.95 -34.25
CA LEU A 274 -10.50 8.51 -35.28
C LEU A 274 -9.15 8.95 -34.70
N TRP A 275 -9.16 9.61 -33.54
CA TRP A 275 -7.95 10.00 -32.82
C TRP A 275 -7.17 8.77 -32.31
N HIS A 276 -7.86 7.74 -31.81
CA HIS A 276 -7.25 6.48 -31.40
C HIS A 276 -6.53 5.81 -32.58
N GLU A 277 -7.19 5.67 -33.73
CA GLU A 277 -6.60 5.09 -34.95
C GLU A 277 -5.40 5.90 -35.45
N ALA A 278 -5.49 7.22 -35.43
CA ALA A 278 -4.39 8.10 -35.81
C ALA A 278 -3.19 7.91 -34.88
N ARG A 279 -3.41 7.82 -33.57
CA ARG A 279 -2.38 7.53 -32.57
C ARG A 279 -1.75 6.15 -32.79
N GLN A 280 -2.53 5.08 -32.87
CA GLN A 280 -2.01 3.72 -33.06
C GLN A 280 -1.17 3.62 -34.34
N TYR A 281 -1.68 4.19 -35.44
CA TYR A 281 -0.95 4.23 -36.71
C TYR A 281 0.36 5.00 -36.59
N SER A 282 0.34 6.18 -35.95
CA SER A 282 1.52 7.04 -35.80
C SER A 282 2.57 6.46 -34.86
N LEU A 283 2.16 5.76 -33.80
CA LEU A 283 3.07 5.03 -32.92
C LEU A 283 3.75 3.86 -33.64
N ALA A 284 3.01 3.15 -34.50
CA ALA A 284 3.54 2.07 -35.32
C ALA A 284 4.40 2.57 -36.51
N HIS A 285 4.11 3.78 -37.02
CA HIS A 285 4.77 4.38 -38.17
C HIS A 285 5.19 5.84 -37.90
N PRO A 286 6.22 6.09 -37.08
CA PRO A 286 6.60 7.45 -36.67
C PRO A 286 6.91 8.40 -37.84
N ASP A 287 7.53 7.89 -38.92
CA ASP A 287 7.86 8.68 -40.13
C ASP A 287 6.62 9.03 -40.99
N HIS A 288 5.46 8.43 -40.68
CA HIS A 288 4.18 8.64 -41.35
C HIS A 288 3.10 9.05 -40.35
N ALA A 289 3.49 9.66 -39.22
CA ALA A 289 2.56 10.17 -38.23
C ALA A 289 1.50 11.06 -38.89
N ARG A 290 0.27 11.01 -38.37
CA ARG A 290 -0.88 11.72 -38.93
C ARG A 290 -1.87 12.14 -37.84
N ILE A 291 -2.65 13.14 -38.15
CA ILE A 291 -3.87 13.50 -37.40
C ILE A 291 -5.10 13.15 -38.24
N PRO A 292 -6.28 12.97 -37.62
CA PRO A 292 -7.53 12.85 -38.36
C PRO A 292 -7.78 14.08 -39.23
N ALA A 293 -8.42 13.90 -40.39
CA ALA A 293 -8.78 15.00 -41.26
C ALA A 293 -10.02 15.75 -40.74
N ASP A 294 -10.04 17.07 -40.83
CA ASP A 294 -11.12 17.93 -40.32
C ASP A 294 -12.51 17.59 -40.87
N ASP A 295 -12.60 17.13 -42.12
CA ASP A 295 -13.86 16.72 -42.74
C ASP A 295 -14.39 15.42 -42.13
N LEU A 296 -13.51 14.45 -41.88
CA LEU A 296 -13.86 13.21 -41.16
C LEU A 296 -14.28 13.48 -39.71
N LEU A 297 -13.59 14.38 -39.01
CA LEU A 297 -13.96 14.78 -37.65
C LEU A 297 -15.36 15.41 -37.61
N LYS A 298 -15.68 16.28 -38.57
CA LYS A 298 -17.01 16.91 -38.66
C LYS A 298 -18.11 15.92 -39.02
N GLU A 299 -17.82 14.95 -39.87
CA GLU A 299 -18.74 13.85 -40.18
C GLU A 299 -18.99 12.99 -38.92
N ALA A 300 -17.93 12.56 -38.24
CA ALA A 300 -18.04 11.79 -37.00
C ALA A 300 -18.78 12.53 -35.89
N ALA A 301 -18.58 13.85 -35.75
CA ALA A 301 -19.26 14.66 -34.75
C ALA A 301 -20.78 14.74 -34.93
N ALA A 302 -21.30 14.42 -36.13
CA ALA A 302 -22.74 14.30 -36.36
C ALA A 302 -23.36 13.07 -35.67
N HIS A 303 -22.51 12.15 -35.16
CA HIS A 303 -22.87 10.87 -34.56
C HIS A 303 -22.51 10.82 -33.06
N CYS A 304 -22.56 11.96 -32.36
CA CYS A 304 -22.15 12.09 -30.96
C CYS A 304 -23.26 12.64 -30.03
N ASP A 305 -24.53 12.57 -30.43
CA ASP A 305 -25.64 13.03 -29.57
C ASP A 305 -25.84 12.06 -28.40
N ILE A 306 -25.73 12.57 -27.17
CA ILE A 306 -25.95 11.77 -25.95
C ILE A 306 -27.36 11.16 -25.91
N ASN A 307 -28.35 11.81 -26.55
CA ASN A 307 -29.73 11.35 -26.58
C ASN A 307 -29.97 10.14 -27.50
N ASP A 308 -28.97 9.75 -28.31
CA ASP A 308 -29.06 8.52 -29.10
C ASP A 308 -28.75 7.27 -28.26
N LEU A 309 -28.22 7.41 -27.04
CA LEU A 309 -28.09 6.33 -26.07
C LEU A 309 -29.38 6.18 -25.25
N LEU A 310 -30.06 5.05 -25.41
CA LEU A 310 -31.32 4.75 -24.73
C LEU A 310 -31.13 3.60 -23.74
N LEU A 311 -31.48 3.83 -22.48
CA LEU A 311 -31.40 2.83 -21.41
C LEU A 311 -32.81 2.37 -21.00
N ASP A 312 -33.03 1.07 -20.98
CA ASP A 312 -34.21 0.44 -20.39
C ASP A 312 -33.78 -0.36 -19.15
N HIS A 313 -33.86 0.29 -17.98
CA HIS A 313 -33.52 -0.30 -16.69
C HIS A 313 -34.45 -1.45 -16.29
N ALA A 314 -35.70 -1.46 -16.76
CA ALA A 314 -36.63 -2.54 -16.43
C ALA A 314 -36.33 -3.81 -17.22
N ALA A 315 -35.87 -3.67 -18.46
CA ALA A 315 -35.42 -4.77 -19.31
C ALA A 315 -33.94 -5.14 -19.08
N GLY A 316 -33.14 -4.25 -18.48
CA GLY A 316 -31.69 -4.42 -18.35
C GLY A 316 -30.99 -4.33 -19.70
N THR A 317 -31.40 -3.39 -20.56
CA THR A 317 -30.86 -3.27 -21.93
C THR A 317 -30.49 -1.84 -22.29
N ALA A 318 -29.44 -1.66 -23.07
CA ALA A 318 -29.08 -0.40 -23.71
C ALA A 318 -29.19 -0.50 -25.24
N TYR A 319 -29.51 0.62 -25.89
CA TYR A 319 -29.60 0.70 -27.35
C TYR A 319 -29.05 2.03 -27.85
N ILE A 320 -28.14 1.99 -28.82
CA ILE A 320 -27.67 3.17 -29.54
C ILE A 320 -28.50 3.30 -30.82
N LYS A 321 -29.18 4.45 -30.99
CA LYS A 321 -30.11 4.68 -32.09
C LYS A 321 -29.41 4.93 -33.43
N ASP A 322 -28.32 5.69 -33.42
CA ASP A 322 -27.56 6.02 -34.62
C ASP A 322 -26.56 4.88 -34.94
N PRO A 323 -26.63 4.24 -36.12
CA PRO A 323 -25.73 3.15 -36.50
C PRO A 323 -24.26 3.55 -36.65
N GLN A 324 -23.93 4.84 -36.67
CA GLN A 324 -22.55 5.34 -36.76
C GLN A 324 -22.03 5.89 -35.43
N ALA A 325 -22.87 5.94 -34.40
CA ALA A 325 -22.49 6.38 -33.07
C ALA A 325 -21.89 5.24 -32.25
N SER A 326 -21.04 5.58 -31.29
CA SER A 326 -20.45 4.63 -30.35
C SER A 326 -20.21 5.28 -28.99
N VAL A 327 -20.29 4.47 -27.94
CA VAL A 327 -19.90 4.85 -26.59
C VAL A 327 -18.39 4.71 -26.38
N ASP A 328 -17.82 5.68 -25.67
CA ASP A 328 -16.48 5.70 -25.10
C ASP A 328 -16.56 6.24 -23.66
N VAL A 329 -16.32 5.34 -22.71
CA VAL A 329 -16.43 5.63 -21.26
C VAL A 329 -15.10 6.04 -20.64
N GLY A 330 -14.03 6.26 -21.42
CA GLY A 330 -12.67 6.48 -20.92
C GLY A 330 -12.51 7.65 -19.94
N ALA A 331 -13.41 8.63 -19.99
CA ALA A 331 -13.43 9.80 -19.10
C ALA A 331 -14.13 9.59 -17.74
N ILE A 332 -14.81 8.45 -17.55
CA ILE A 332 -15.60 8.17 -16.33
C ILE A 332 -15.38 6.76 -15.77
N ALA A 333 -14.89 5.83 -16.59
CA ALA A 333 -14.85 4.40 -16.25
C ALA A 333 -13.87 4.09 -15.11
N LYS A 334 -12.72 4.77 -15.02
CA LYS A 334 -11.75 4.52 -13.95
C LYS A 334 -12.27 5.03 -12.62
N GLY A 335 -12.87 6.22 -12.60
CA GLY A 335 -13.53 6.76 -11.42
C GLY A 335 -14.67 5.88 -10.92
N TYR A 336 -15.52 5.38 -11.83
CA TYR A 336 -16.61 4.47 -11.49
C TYR A 336 -16.11 3.12 -10.99
N ALA A 337 -15.12 2.52 -11.66
CA ALA A 337 -14.48 1.29 -11.20
C ALA A 337 -13.83 1.48 -9.82
N LEU A 338 -13.17 2.62 -9.59
CA LEU A 338 -12.60 2.96 -8.30
C LEU A 338 -13.66 2.95 -7.20
N ASP A 339 -14.83 3.55 -7.43
CA ASP A 339 -15.95 3.56 -6.48
C ASP A 339 -16.44 2.15 -6.12
N LEU A 340 -16.61 1.28 -7.12
CA LEU A 340 -17.00 -0.11 -6.90
C LEU A 340 -15.95 -0.89 -6.11
N LEU A 341 -14.66 -0.76 -6.45
CA LEU A 341 -13.57 -1.43 -5.74
C LEU A 341 -13.43 -0.94 -4.29
N ILE A 342 -13.66 0.35 -4.03
CA ILE A 342 -13.70 0.89 -2.66
C ILE A 342 -14.80 0.20 -1.87
N GLN A 343 -15.99 0.02 -2.46
CA GLN A 343 -17.10 -0.66 -1.80
C GLN A 343 -16.76 -2.13 -1.52
N ASP A 344 -16.22 -2.85 -2.51
CA ASP A 344 -15.82 -4.25 -2.38
C ASP A 344 -14.78 -4.45 -1.26
N LEU A 345 -13.73 -3.62 -1.25
CA LEU A 345 -12.70 -3.64 -0.22
C LEU A 345 -13.23 -3.31 1.17
N LYS A 346 -14.09 -2.29 1.30
CA LYS A 346 -14.71 -1.94 2.59
C LYS A 346 -15.63 -3.03 3.10
N GLN A 347 -16.39 -3.69 2.21
CA GLN A 347 -17.22 -4.84 2.58
C GLN A 347 -16.37 -6.02 3.05
N ALA A 348 -15.18 -6.20 2.47
CA ALA A 348 -14.17 -7.16 2.90
C ALA A 348 -13.32 -6.69 4.12
N GLY A 349 -13.71 -5.61 4.79
CA GLY A 349 -13.09 -5.14 6.04
C GLY A 349 -11.83 -4.28 5.89
N ALA A 350 -11.49 -3.84 4.67
CA ALA A 350 -10.41 -2.87 4.47
C ALA A 350 -10.85 -1.46 4.91
N GLU A 351 -10.31 -0.98 6.02
CA GLU A 351 -10.60 0.38 6.53
C GLU A 351 -9.53 1.42 6.13
N ASN A 352 -8.25 1.01 6.09
CA ASN A 352 -7.11 1.91 5.91
C ASN A 352 -6.26 1.45 4.72
N PHE A 353 -6.52 2.01 3.55
CA PHE A 353 -5.84 1.62 2.32
C PHE A 353 -5.72 2.79 1.35
N LEU A 354 -4.73 2.72 0.47
CA LEU A 354 -4.62 3.59 -0.70
C LEU A 354 -4.81 2.73 -1.94
N LEU A 355 -5.79 3.08 -2.76
CA LEU A 355 -6.08 2.42 -4.04
C LEU A 355 -5.84 3.44 -5.15
N ASP A 356 -5.11 3.07 -6.18
CA ASP A 356 -4.70 3.95 -7.28
C ASP A 356 -4.98 3.24 -8.60
N LEU A 357 -5.94 3.74 -9.37
CA LEU A 357 -6.32 3.24 -10.69
C LEU A 357 -5.76 4.20 -11.75
N GLY A 358 -4.45 4.16 -11.97
CA GLY A 358 -3.82 4.97 -13.01
C GLY A 358 -4.01 6.47 -12.80
N GLY A 359 -3.74 6.97 -11.59
CA GLY A 359 -3.91 8.38 -11.22
C GLY A 359 -5.29 8.74 -10.69
N ASN A 360 -6.24 7.80 -10.66
CA ASN A 360 -7.48 7.88 -9.89
C ASN A 360 -7.25 7.25 -8.51
N ILE A 361 -6.93 8.08 -7.51
CA ILE A 361 -6.48 7.61 -6.19
C ILE A 361 -7.59 7.76 -5.17
N TYR A 362 -7.84 6.75 -4.35
CA TYR A 362 -8.61 6.83 -3.12
C TYR A 362 -7.71 6.65 -1.89
N ALA A 363 -7.86 7.56 -0.93
CA ALA A 363 -7.14 7.55 0.33
C ALA A 363 -8.06 7.14 1.49
N GLY A 364 -8.35 5.85 1.62
CA GLY A 364 -9.28 5.31 2.63
C GLY A 364 -8.69 5.32 4.05
N GLY A 365 -9.46 5.84 5.01
CA GLY A 365 -9.06 5.91 6.40
C GLY A 365 -7.74 6.66 6.60
N GLN A 366 -6.98 6.30 7.62
CA GLN A 366 -5.70 6.94 7.93
C GLN A 366 -4.52 6.06 7.49
N ASN A 367 -3.39 6.70 7.22
CA ASN A 367 -2.10 6.02 7.18
C ASN A 367 -1.72 5.61 8.61
N ASN A 368 -2.15 4.42 9.02
CA ASN A 368 -1.89 3.81 10.33
C ASN A 368 -0.40 3.55 10.62
N PHE A 369 0.49 3.56 9.62
CA PHE A 369 1.95 3.51 9.84
C PHE A 369 2.52 4.82 10.41
N LYS A 370 1.94 5.96 10.01
CA LYS A 370 2.30 7.31 10.49
C LYS A 370 1.29 7.90 11.47
N ASN A 371 0.12 7.29 11.65
CA ASN A 371 -1.05 7.86 12.33
C ASN A 371 -1.40 9.26 11.79
N SER A 372 -1.52 9.38 10.46
CA SER A 372 -1.78 10.64 9.76
C SER A 372 -2.73 10.42 8.58
N LYS A 373 -3.22 11.51 7.98
CA LYS A 373 -3.80 11.47 6.64
C LYS A 373 -2.80 10.88 5.63
N TRP A 374 -3.31 10.33 4.53
CA TRP A 374 -2.49 9.89 3.41
C TRP A 374 -1.85 11.09 2.72
N LYS A 375 -0.65 10.87 2.17
CA LYS A 375 0.05 11.87 1.35
C LYS A 375 0.03 11.39 -0.09
N VAL A 376 -0.59 12.17 -0.96
CA VAL A 376 -0.72 11.90 -2.39
C VAL A 376 0.07 12.96 -3.14
N GLY A 377 1.09 12.55 -3.89
CA GLY A 377 1.88 13.47 -4.71
C GLY A 377 1.17 13.77 -6.02
N VAL A 378 1.09 15.05 -6.37
CA VAL A 378 0.64 15.50 -7.70
C VAL A 378 1.84 15.52 -8.63
N LYS A 379 1.77 14.73 -9.70
CA LYS A 379 2.85 14.61 -10.67
C LYS A 379 3.08 15.93 -11.43
N ASN A 380 4.35 16.28 -11.64
CA ASN A 380 4.71 17.35 -12.55
C ASN A 380 4.42 16.93 -14.01
N PRO A 381 3.61 17.68 -14.78
CA PRO A 381 3.43 17.39 -16.20
C PRO A 381 4.71 17.58 -17.04
N ASP A 382 5.68 18.38 -16.58
CA ASP A 382 6.98 18.57 -17.25
C ASP A 382 7.91 17.37 -16.97
N PRO A 383 8.25 16.57 -18.01
CA PRO A 383 9.12 15.41 -17.85
C PRO A 383 10.58 15.75 -17.52
N GLU A 384 11.01 17.00 -17.69
CA GLU A 384 12.41 17.43 -17.46
C GLU A 384 12.71 17.75 -15.98
N GLN A 385 11.69 17.77 -15.10
CA GLN A 385 11.90 18.08 -13.68
C GLN A 385 12.38 16.88 -12.83
N GLU A 386 13.48 17.09 -12.09
CA GLU A 386 14.17 16.04 -11.29
C GLU A 386 13.30 15.37 -10.20
N ASN A 387 12.38 16.10 -9.56
CA ASN A 387 11.58 15.56 -8.45
C ASN A 387 10.23 14.96 -8.89
N GLY A 388 9.78 15.20 -10.13
CA GLY A 388 8.55 14.64 -10.71
C GLY A 388 7.24 14.93 -9.99
N ILE A 389 7.24 15.69 -8.88
CA ILE A 389 6.09 16.02 -8.05
C ILE A 389 6.07 17.55 -7.86
N ILE A 390 4.92 18.18 -8.15
CA ILE A 390 4.72 19.64 -7.97
C ILE A 390 4.11 19.98 -6.61
N GLU A 391 3.22 19.13 -6.11
CA GLU A 391 2.51 19.36 -4.85
C GLU A 391 2.25 18.05 -4.11
N VAL A 392 2.04 18.13 -2.80
CA VAL A 392 1.67 16.98 -1.98
C VAL A 392 0.37 17.28 -1.24
N LEU A 393 -0.64 16.44 -1.48
CA LEU A 393 -1.98 16.55 -0.90
C LEU A 393 -2.10 15.63 0.32
N SER A 394 -2.70 16.15 1.38
CA SER A 394 -2.93 15.47 2.65
C SER A 394 -4.40 15.08 2.79
N VAL A 395 -4.75 13.91 2.28
CA VAL A 395 -6.14 13.47 2.07
C VAL A 395 -6.53 12.28 2.96
N GLN A 396 -7.81 12.20 3.31
CA GLN A 396 -8.40 11.12 4.11
C GLN A 396 -9.85 10.96 3.69
N ASP A 397 -10.26 9.74 3.37
CA ASP A 397 -11.61 9.38 2.92
C ASP A 397 -12.08 10.20 1.71
N MET A 398 -11.15 10.54 0.82
CA MET A 398 -11.37 11.33 -0.39
C MET A 398 -10.63 10.71 -1.58
N THR A 399 -11.08 11.05 -2.78
CA THR A 399 -10.40 10.74 -4.04
C THR A 399 -9.52 11.90 -4.50
N VAL A 400 -8.47 11.58 -5.24
CA VAL A 400 -7.58 12.49 -5.95
C VAL A 400 -7.41 11.95 -7.36
N THR A 401 -8.02 12.59 -8.35
CA THR A 401 -8.00 12.16 -9.75
C THR A 401 -7.32 13.18 -10.63
N THR A 402 -6.45 12.74 -11.54
CA THR A 402 -5.73 13.62 -12.46
C THR A 402 -6.03 13.31 -13.92
N SER A 403 -6.44 14.33 -14.68
CA SER A 403 -6.44 14.29 -16.15
C SER A 403 -5.24 15.08 -16.67
N GLY A 404 -4.44 14.50 -17.57
CA GLY A 404 -3.19 15.11 -18.03
C GLY A 404 -2.91 14.90 -19.52
N SER A 405 -2.28 15.88 -20.16
CA SER A 405 -1.89 15.85 -21.59
C SER A 405 -0.69 14.95 -21.87
N TYR A 406 0.03 14.51 -20.85
CA TYR A 406 1.20 13.64 -20.96
C TYR A 406 0.83 12.14 -21.06
N GLU A 407 -0.45 11.79 -20.88
CA GLU A 407 -0.92 10.40 -20.99
C GLU A 407 -1.46 10.12 -22.40
N ARG A 408 -1.17 8.92 -22.91
CA ARG A 408 -1.65 8.42 -24.20
C ARG A 408 -1.45 9.44 -25.34
N THR A 409 -0.23 9.94 -25.48
CA THR A 409 0.16 10.99 -26.44
C THR A 409 0.95 10.45 -27.63
N TYR A 410 0.96 11.20 -28.73
CA TYR A 410 1.85 10.97 -29.89
C TYR A 410 2.25 12.30 -30.53
N ASN A 411 3.36 12.31 -31.28
CA ASN A 411 3.89 13.51 -31.92
C ASN A 411 3.52 13.55 -33.41
N TYR A 412 3.06 14.71 -33.88
CA TYR A 412 2.87 15.02 -35.30
C TYR A 412 3.38 16.45 -35.58
N GLU A 413 4.31 16.59 -36.53
CA GLU A 413 4.93 17.87 -36.92
C GLU A 413 5.50 18.70 -35.75
N GLY A 414 6.03 18.03 -34.72
CA GLY A 414 6.61 18.67 -33.54
C GLY A 414 5.60 19.11 -32.48
N VAL A 415 4.33 18.76 -32.65
CA VAL A 415 3.25 19.00 -31.68
C VAL A 415 2.82 17.66 -31.08
N ALA A 416 2.65 17.63 -29.75
CA ALA A 416 2.12 16.47 -29.03
C ALA A 416 0.60 16.51 -29.00
N TYR A 417 -0.05 15.41 -29.40
CA TYR A 417 -1.50 15.24 -29.39
C TYR A 417 -1.88 14.16 -28.37
N HIS A 418 -2.74 14.49 -27.41
CA HIS A 418 -3.18 13.59 -26.34
C HIS A 418 -4.65 13.18 -26.51
N HIS A 419 -5.10 12.29 -25.62
CA HIS A 419 -6.38 11.59 -25.75
C HIS A 419 -7.61 12.35 -25.21
N ILE A 420 -7.43 13.53 -24.60
CA ILE A 420 -8.53 14.31 -24.02
C ILE A 420 -9.06 15.25 -25.09
N ILE A 421 -10.09 14.81 -25.80
CA ILE A 421 -10.68 15.53 -26.93
C ILE A 421 -11.76 16.50 -26.45
N ASP A 422 -11.69 17.73 -26.90
CA ASP A 422 -12.73 18.73 -26.67
C ASP A 422 -13.91 18.50 -27.63
N PRO A 423 -15.13 18.22 -27.14
CA PRO A 423 -16.31 18.03 -27.99
C PRO A 423 -16.67 19.24 -28.86
N LEU A 424 -16.23 20.45 -28.49
CA LEU A 424 -16.49 21.69 -29.25
C LEU A 424 -15.52 21.88 -30.41
N THR A 425 -14.25 21.55 -30.22
CA THR A 425 -13.20 21.74 -31.24
C THR A 425 -12.91 20.47 -32.04
N LEU A 426 -13.30 19.31 -31.51
CA LEU A 426 -12.99 17.96 -32.03
C LEU A 426 -11.49 17.62 -32.00
N CYS A 427 -10.69 18.43 -31.31
CA CYS A 427 -9.24 18.30 -31.16
C CYS A 427 -8.87 18.14 -29.68
N PRO A 428 -7.65 17.67 -29.36
CA PRO A 428 -7.18 17.63 -27.99
C PRO A 428 -7.20 19.03 -27.34
N GLY A 429 -7.68 19.11 -26.10
CA GLY A 429 -7.74 20.38 -25.35
C GLY A 429 -6.34 20.95 -25.06
N ASN A 430 -6.14 22.26 -25.14
CA ASN A 430 -4.81 22.88 -25.09
C ASN A 430 -4.66 24.00 -24.04
N ILE A 431 -5.55 24.02 -23.04
CA ILE A 431 -5.55 25.04 -21.99
C ILE A 431 -4.63 24.62 -20.83
N TYR A 432 -4.73 23.34 -20.43
CA TYR A 432 -4.01 22.78 -19.29
C TYR A 432 -3.10 21.62 -19.72
N SER A 433 -2.00 21.46 -19.00
CA SER A 433 -1.15 20.27 -19.04
C SER A 433 -1.64 19.21 -18.05
N SER A 434 -2.20 19.62 -16.91
CA SER A 434 -2.86 18.74 -15.96
C SER A 434 -3.94 19.44 -15.16
N VAL A 435 -4.96 18.68 -14.77
CA VAL A 435 -5.96 19.07 -13.78
C VAL A 435 -6.10 17.93 -12.78
N THR A 436 -5.88 18.24 -11.51
CA THR A 436 -6.04 17.32 -10.37
C THR A 436 -7.26 17.75 -9.57
N VAL A 437 -8.20 16.84 -9.35
CA VAL A 437 -9.44 17.07 -8.61
C VAL A 437 -9.44 16.24 -7.34
N ILE A 438 -9.75 16.88 -6.21
CA ILE A 438 -10.05 16.22 -4.93
C ILE A 438 -11.56 16.19 -4.78
N SER A 439 -12.13 15.03 -4.49
CA SER A 439 -13.58 14.85 -4.41
C SER A 439 -13.99 13.71 -3.46
N PRO A 440 -15.25 13.63 -3.01
CA PRO A 440 -15.69 12.53 -2.15
C PRO A 440 -15.69 11.17 -2.85
N ASP A 441 -16.04 11.15 -4.14
CA ASP A 441 -16.26 9.94 -4.93
C ASP A 441 -15.37 9.93 -6.18
N GLY A 442 -14.96 8.77 -6.66
CA GLY A 442 -14.05 8.58 -7.79
C GLY A 442 -14.70 8.93 -9.12
N SER A 443 -15.94 8.50 -9.34
CA SER A 443 -16.73 8.82 -10.54
C SER A 443 -16.90 10.32 -10.73
N LEU A 444 -17.17 11.06 -9.67
CA LEU A 444 -17.22 12.52 -9.69
C LEU A 444 -15.84 13.10 -10.02
N GLY A 445 -14.78 12.64 -9.34
CA GLY A 445 -13.41 13.09 -9.58
C GLY A 445 -12.95 12.95 -11.03
N ASP A 446 -13.17 11.79 -11.65
CA ASP A 446 -12.77 11.47 -13.05
C ASP A 446 -13.59 12.27 -14.07
N THR A 447 -14.90 12.41 -13.82
CA THR A 447 -15.78 13.27 -14.62
C THR A 447 -15.33 14.73 -14.57
N LEU A 448 -15.11 15.26 -13.36
CA LEU A 448 -14.77 16.67 -13.18
C LEU A 448 -13.34 16.97 -13.64
N SER A 449 -12.37 16.07 -13.45
CA SER A 449 -11.00 16.32 -13.92
C SER A 449 -10.96 16.48 -15.43
N THR A 450 -11.74 15.69 -16.17
CA THR A 450 -11.87 15.81 -17.62
C THR A 450 -12.64 17.07 -18.02
N ALA A 451 -13.78 17.35 -17.38
CA ALA A 451 -14.57 18.56 -17.69
C ALA A 451 -13.79 19.85 -17.43
N LEU A 452 -13.09 19.94 -16.30
CA LEU A 452 -12.28 21.09 -15.91
C LEU A 452 -11.05 21.26 -16.80
N PHE A 453 -10.45 20.16 -17.26
CA PHE A 453 -9.37 20.20 -18.26
C PHE A 453 -9.79 20.91 -19.56
N LEU A 454 -11.07 20.87 -19.90
CA LEU A 454 -11.66 21.52 -21.08
C LEU A 454 -12.37 22.84 -20.76
N THR A 455 -12.39 23.27 -19.50
CA THR A 455 -13.12 24.47 -19.08
C THR A 455 -12.21 25.70 -19.15
N PRO A 456 -12.60 26.79 -19.84
CA PRO A 456 -11.83 28.03 -19.84
C PRO A 456 -11.60 28.58 -18.42
N ALA A 457 -10.44 29.21 -18.22
CA ALA A 457 -10.02 29.67 -16.89
C ALA A 457 -11.01 30.64 -16.22
N ASP A 458 -11.71 31.46 -17.00
CA ASP A 458 -12.72 32.42 -16.53
C ASP A 458 -14.06 31.78 -16.15
N GLU A 459 -14.26 30.49 -16.47
CA GLU A 459 -15.45 29.72 -16.10
C GLU A 459 -15.22 28.81 -14.87
N ILE A 460 -13.97 28.57 -14.46
CA ILE A 460 -13.62 27.60 -13.40
C ILE A 460 -14.35 27.89 -12.08
N ASP A 461 -14.26 29.12 -11.56
CA ASP A 461 -14.85 29.46 -10.26
C ASP A 461 -16.36 29.24 -10.25
N SER A 462 -17.04 29.64 -11.33
CA SER A 462 -18.47 29.42 -11.48
C SER A 462 -18.81 27.93 -11.58
N PHE A 463 -17.97 27.14 -12.25
CA PHE A 463 -18.18 25.71 -12.40
C PHE A 463 -18.01 24.98 -11.05
N LEU A 464 -16.89 25.23 -10.35
CA LEU A 464 -16.58 24.61 -9.06
C LEU A 464 -17.55 25.02 -7.96
N SER A 465 -18.10 26.24 -7.99
CA SER A 465 -19.07 26.71 -6.99
C SER A 465 -20.36 25.88 -6.90
N SER A 466 -20.62 25.02 -7.91
CA SER A 466 -21.76 24.11 -7.93
C SER A 466 -21.52 22.79 -7.19
N PHE A 467 -20.31 22.56 -6.69
CA PHE A 467 -19.89 21.30 -6.07
C PHE A 467 -19.41 21.53 -4.63
N GLU A 468 -20.00 20.80 -3.70
CA GLU A 468 -19.52 20.78 -2.33
C GLU A 468 -18.34 19.81 -2.18
N GLN A 469 -17.33 20.18 -1.39
CA GLN A 469 -16.17 19.34 -1.09
C GLN A 469 -15.36 18.90 -2.33
N VAL A 470 -15.37 19.72 -3.37
CA VAL A 470 -14.55 19.55 -4.55
C VAL A 470 -13.53 20.68 -4.63
N GLU A 471 -12.27 20.32 -4.73
CA GLU A 471 -11.17 21.27 -4.96
C GLU A 471 -10.35 20.81 -6.17
N ALA A 472 -9.69 21.75 -6.83
CA ALA A 472 -8.90 21.45 -8.02
C ALA A 472 -7.58 22.23 -8.06
N LEU A 473 -6.55 21.57 -8.58
CA LEU A 473 -5.26 22.14 -8.93
C LEU A 473 -5.06 22.00 -10.45
N PHE A 474 -4.69 23.09 -11.09
CA PHE A 474 -4.48 23.18 -12.53
C PHE A 474 -3.03 23.54 -12.80
N VAL A 475 -2.45 22.92 -13.82
CA VAL A 475 -1.19 23.36 -14.43
C VAL A 475 -1.48 23.70 -15.86
N THR A 476 -1.28 24.96 -16.24
CA THR A 476 -1.50 25.42 -17.62
C THR A 476 -0.42 24.89 -18.57
N VAL A 477 -0.66 24.98 -19.88
CA VAL A 477 0.38 24.70 -20.89
C VAL A 477 1.60 25.63 -20.85
N ASN A 478 1.53 26.72 -20.07
CA ASN A 478 2.63 27.66 -19.83
C ASN A 478 3.26 27.48 -18.44
N ASP A 479 3.03 26.33 -17.78
CA ASP A 479 3.53 25.98 -16.44
C ASP A 479 3.05 26.89 -15.30
N GLU A 480 2.01 27.69 -15.53
CA GLU A 480 1.34 28.45 -14.47
C GLU A 480 0.41 27.54 -13.66
N MET A 481 0.51 27.60 -12.33
CA MET A 481 -0.40 26.89 -11.42
C MET A 481 -1.59 27.76 -11.03
N ILE A 482 -2.79 27.19 -11.13
CA ILE A 482 -4.04 27.81 -10.69
C ILE A 482 -4.71 26.82 -9.73
N SER A 483 -5.37 27.29 -8.69
CA SER A 483 -6.06 26.43 -7.72
C SER A 483 -7.39 27.03 -7.29
N SER A 484 -8.30 26.17 -6.84
CA SER A 484 -9.53 26.59 -6.19
C SER A 484 -9.27 27.12 -4.77
N ASP A 485 -10.15 28.01 -4.30
CA ASP A 485 -10.00 28.71 -3.01
C ASP A 485 -9.82 27.79 -1.80
N GLY A 486 -10.40 26.58 -1.81
CA GLY A 486 -10.33 25.64 -0.70
C GLY A 486 -9.17 24.66 -0.77
N LEU A 487 -8.36 24.67 -1.83
CA LEU A 487 -7.28 23.69 -2.03
C LEU A 487 -6.26 23.72 -0.87
N ASP A 488 -6.01 24.89 -0.28
CA ASP A 488 -5.05 25.11 0.82
C ASP A 488 -5.26 24.17 2.02
N ILE A 489 -6.48 23.68 2.25
CA ILE A 489 -6.78 22.76 3.37
C ILE A 489 -6.15 21.37 3.16
N TYR A 490 -5.81 21.03 1.92
CA TYR A 490 -5.20 19.77 1.53
C TYR A 490 -3.68 19.88 1.34
N LEU A 491 -3.15 21.07 1.07
CA LEU A 491 -1.72 21.28 0.85
C LEU A 491 -0.91 20.97 2.12
N THR A 492 0.28 20.43 1.92
CA THR A 492 1.27 20.19 2.97
C THR A 492 2.65 20.49 2.45
N GLU A 493 3.59 20.81 3.35
CA GLU A 493 4.99 20.89 2.96
C GLU A 493 5.46 19.53 2.38
N PRO A 494 6.19 19.54 1.24
CA PRO A 494 6.72 18.34 0.57
C PRO A 494 7.61 17.45 1.43
#